data_AF-A0A0C3P1G7-F1
#
_entry.id   AF-A0A0C3P1G7-F1
#
_cell.length_a   1.000
_cell.length_b   1.000
_cell.length_c   1.000
_cell.angle_alpha   90.00
_cell.angle_beta   90.00
_cell.angle_gamma   90.00
#
_symmetry.space_group_name_H-M   'P 1'
#
loop_
_entity.id
_entity.type
_entity.pdbx_description
1 polymer ?
#
loop_
_entity_poly.entity_id
_entity_poly.type
_entity_poly.pdbx_seq_one_letter_code
_entity_poly.pdbx_strand_id
1 'polypeptide(L)'
;INCGTENVILGLPWLQENNPIIDWRMGTLSIDEKTDRSKELRHNISSVNPGNSLLRKITTATELAQEEHKKKPKAVLPKDYLDFALVFKKPSDGSLPPSQPYDHAINL
;
A
#
# COMPACT_ATOMS: atom_id res chain seq x y z
N ILE A 1 -6.58 -8.06 -13.63
CA ILE A 1 -6.24 -6.87 -12.80
C ILE A 1 -6.29 -5.65 -13.72
N ASN A 2 -7.32 -4.82 -13.58
CA ASN A 2 -7.52 -3.63 -14.44
C ASN A 2 -6.93 -2.40 -13.74
N CYS A 3 -5.60 -2.26 -13.79
CA CYS A 3 -4.99 -0.94 -13.64
C CYS A 3 -5.15 -0.29 -15.02
N GLY A 4 -5.76 0.90 -15.11
CA GLY A 4 -6.05 1.55 -16.40
C GLY A 4 -4.82 1.64 -17.34
N THR A 5 -5.04 2.10 -18.57
CA THR A 5 -4.02 2.17 -19.64
C THR A 5 -2.82 3.07 -19.35
N GLU A 6 -2.80 3.71 -18.20
CA GLU A 6 -1.81 4.70 -17.81
C GLU A 6 -0.52 4.02 -17.32
N ASN A 7 0.62 4.41 -17.90
CA ASN A 7 1.92 3.88 -17.51
C ASN A 7 2.42 4.40 -16.15
N VAL A 8 1.89 5.54 -15.68
CA VAL A 8 2.32 6.22 -14.46
C VAL A 8 1.12 6.88 -13.79
N ILE A 9 1.03 6.77 -12.46
CA ILE A 9 0.03 7.47 -11.64
C ILE A 9 0.77 8.43 -10.71
N LEU A 10 0.42 9.72 -10.81
CA LEU A 10 0.98 10.77 -9.96
C LEU A 10 0.10 10.96 -8.74
N GLY A 11 0.59 10.53 -7.58
CA GLY A 11 -0.11 10.65 -6.31
C GLY A 11 -0.01 12.04 -5.67
N LEU A 12 -0.69 12.20 -4.54
CA LEU A 12 -0.65 13.43 -3.72
C LEU A 12 0.77 13.93 -3.36
N PRO A 13 1.76 13.08 -3.03
CA PRO A 13 3.11 13.57 -2.74
C PRO A 13 3.72 14.36 -3.91
N TRP A 14 3.51 13.87 -5.13
CA TRP A 14 4.02 14.52 -6.34
C TRP A 14 3.31 15.86 -6.60
N LEU A 15 1.99 15.91 -6.38
CA LEU A 15 1.19 17.13 -6.52
C LEU A 15 1.60 18.19 -5.50
N GLN A 16 1.88 17.81 -4.25
CA GLN A 16 2.35 18.75 -3.22
C GLN A 16 3.74 19.30 -3.53
N GLU A 17 4.63 18.48 -4.07
CA GLU A 17 6.01 18.87 -4.37
C GLU A 17 6.11 19.83 -5.55
N ASN A 18 5.36 19.57 -6.63
CA ASN A 18 5.45 20.35 -7.88
C ASN A 18 4.39 21.45 -7.98
N ASN A 19 3.35 21.37 -7.14
CA ASN A 19 2.19 22.26 -7.09
C ASN A 19 1.72 22.75 -8.48
N PRO A 20 1.38 21.82 -9.39
CA PRO A 20 1.09 22.17 -10.77
C PRO A 20 -0.26 22.88 -10.89
N ILE A 21 -0.42 23.65 -11.98
CA ILE A 21 -1.69 24.28 -12.33
C ILE A 21 -2.54 23.25 -13.06
N ILE A 22 -3.69 22.90 -12.49
CA ILE A 22 -4.62 21.91 -13.04
C ILE A 22 -5.88 22.62 -13.53
N ASP A 23 -6.15 22.52 -14.83
CA ASP A 23 -7.44 22.90 -15.41
C ASP A 23 -8.31 21.64 -15.53
N TRP A 24 -9.21 21.45 -14.56
CA TRP A 24 -10.12 20.31 -14.52
C TRP A 24 -11.16 20.32 -15.64
N ARG A 25 -11.49 21.49 -16.20
CA ARG A 25 -12.48 21.60 -17.28
C ARG A 25 -11.89 21.13 -18.61
N MET A 26 -10.62 21.45 -18.86
CA MET A 26 -9.91 21.01 -20.06
C MET A 26 -9.13 19.71 -19.89
N GLY A 27 -8.97 19.23 -18.66
CA GLY A 27 -8.17 18.04 -18.36
C GLY A 27 -6.67 18.25 -18.58
N THR A 28 -6.20 19.49 -18.46
CA THR A 28 -4.80 19.84 -18.72
C THR A 28 -4.06 20.16 -17.42
N LEU A 29 -2.78 19.80 -17.37
CA LEU A 29 -1.88 20.10 -16.27
C LEU A 29 -0.66 20.87 -16.81
N SER A 30 -0.27 21.95 -16.14
CA SER A 30 0.89 22.77 -16.49
C SER A 30 1.80 22.96 -15.29
N ILE A 31 3.12 22.83 -15.50
CA ILE A 31 4.14 23.05 -14.48
C ILE A 31 4.74 24.43 -14.75
N ASP A 32 4.73 25.32 -13.77
CA ASP A 32 5.43 26.60 -13.86
C ASP A 32 6.94 26.33 -13.77
N GLU A 33 7.75 26.95 -14.63
CA GLU A 33 9.22 26.83 -14.57
C GLU A 33 9.77 27.24 -13.19
N LYS A 34 9.04 28.10 -12.46
CA LYS A 34 9.41 28.51 -11.10
C LYS A 34 9.23 27.40 -10.06
N THR A 35 8.33 26.46 -10.31
CA THR A 35 8.06 25.32 -9.41
C THR A 35 8.68 24.01 -9.93
N ASP A 36 9.31 24.05 -11.10
CA ASP A 36 10.05 22.94 -11.68
C ASP A 36 11.35 22.65 -10.89
N ARG A 37 11.22 21.77 -9.88
CA ARG A 37 12.35 21.24 -9.11
C ARG A 37 13.06 20.07 -9.81
N SER A 38 12.73 19.73 -11.06
CA SER A 38 13.44 18.67 -11.80
C SER A 38 14.94 18.96 -11.94
N LYS A 39 15.33 20.24 -11.89
CA LYS A 39 16.72 20.69 -11.93
C LYS A 39 17.49 20.37 -10.63
N GLU A 40 16.84 20.28 -9.47
CA GLU A 40 17.47 19.89 -8.19
C GLU A 40 17.77 18.39 -8.11
N LEU A 41 17.04 17.55 -8.85
CA LEU A 41 17.22 16.09 -8.82
C LEU A 41 18.59 15.64 -9.35
N ARG A 42 19.28 16.46 -10.17
CA ARG A 42 20.57 16.09 -10.77
C ARG A 42 21.72 16.03 -9.76
N HIS A 43 21.61 16.70 -8.62
CA HIS A 43 22.72 16.79 -7.66
C HIS A 43 22.79 15.64 -6.65
N ASN A 44 21.72 14.84 -6.52
CA ASN A 44 21.62 13.79 -5.49
C ASN A 44 21.84 12.35 -6.00
N ILE A 45 21.93 12.13 -7.31
CA ILE A 45 22.09 10.76 -7.86
C ILE A 45 23.53 10.23 -7.71
N SER A 46 24.51 11.10 -7.45
CA SER A 46 25.90 10.67 -7.22
C SER A 46 26.12 9.89 -5.91
N SER A 47 25.12 9.84 -5.00
CA SER A 47 25.26 9.20 -3.69
C SER A 47 24.11 8.24 -3.38
N VAL A 48 23.75 7.39 -4.34
CA VAL A 48 22.84 6.28 -4.07
C VAL A 48 23.55 4.98 -4.41
N ASN A 49 24.02 4.29 -3.38
CA ASN A 49 24.54 2.92 -3.48
C ASN A 49 23.46 2.03 -4.11
N PRO A 50 23.74 1.27 -5.19
CA PRO A 50 22.77 0.36 -5.83
C PRO A 50 22.31 -0.80 -4.93
N GLY A 51 22.82 -0.92 -3.70
CA GLY A 51 22.60 -2.05 -2.80
C GLY A 51 21.35 -1.98 -1.92
N ASN A 52 20.55 -0.92 -1.95
CA ASN A 52 19.34 -0.83 -1.11
C ASN A 52 18.04 -1.07 -1.92
N SER A 53 17.97 -2.22 -2.59
CA SER A 53 16.81 -2.73 -3.33
C SER A 53 15.52 -2.98 -2.51
N LEU A 54 15.38 -2.43 -1.30
CA LEU A 54 14.17 -2.55 -0.49
C LEU A 54 13.99 -1.29 0.37
N LEU A 55 13.69 -0.16 -0.28
CA LEU A 55 12.96 0.92 0.38
C LEU A 55 11.55 0.41 0.68
N ARG A 56 11.41 -0.36 1.76
CA ARG A 56 10.12 -0.63 2.41
C ARG A 56 9.61 0.73 2.88
N LYS A 57 8.87 1.43 2.01
CA LYS A 57 8.18 2.69 2.35
C LYS A 57 7.12 2.34 3.39
N ILE A 58 7.50 2.33 4.67
CA ILE A 58 6.55 2.26 5.78
C ILE A 58 5.94 3.66 5.84
N THR A 59 4.69 3.78 5.41
CA THR A 59 3.93 5.01 5.56
C THR A 59 3.57 5.22 7.03
N THR A 60 3.37 6.46 7.46
CA THR A 60 2.89 6.79 8.81
C THR A 60 1.61 6.03 9.17
N ALA A 61 0.71 5.82 8.20
CA ALA A 61 -0.50 5.02 8.40
C ALA A 61 -0.20 3.55 8.75
N THR A 62 0.77 2.92 8.08
CA THR A 62 1.20 1.55 8.41
C THR A 62 1.89 1.45 9.76
N GLU A 63 2.63 2.47 10.18
CA GLU A 63 3.24 2.53 11.50
C GLU A 63 2.17 2.62 12.60
N LEU A 64 1.24 3.57 12.47
CA LEU A 64 0.11 3.73 13.40
C LEU A 64 -0.74 2.46 13.52
N ALA A 65 -1.02 1.79 12.40
CA ALA A 65 -1.77 0.52 12.40
C ALA A 65 -1.02 -0.60 13.14
N GLN A 66 0.31 -0.67 13.00
CA GLN A 66 1.14 -1.65 13.70
C GLN A 66 1.22 -1.36 15.21
N GLU A 67 1.34 -0.09 15.61
CA GLU A 67 1.32 0.31 17.01
C GLU A 67 -0.01 -0.02 17.69
N GLU A 68 -1.13 0.26 17.02
CA GLU A 68 -2.48 -0.15 17.43
C GLU A 68 -2.58 -1.67 17.63
N HIS A 69 -2.06 -2.46 16.69
CA HIS A 69 -2.10 -3.92 16.77
C HIS A 69 -1.26 -4.47 17.93
N LYS A 70 -0.18 -3.81 18.32
CA LYS A 70 0.65 -4.19 19.48
C LYS A 70 -0.05 -3.88 20.82
N LYS A 71 -0.88 -2.85 20.88
CA LYS A 71 -1.58 -2.41 22.10
C LYS A 71 -2.90 -3.14 22.36
N LYS A 72 -3.44 -3.84 21.36
CA LYS A 72 -4.70 -4.58 21.51
C LYS A 72 -4.48 -5.77 22.46
N PRO A 73 -5.28 -5.90 23.55
CA PRO A 73 -5.26 -7.10 24.37
C PRO A 73 -5.56 -8.29 23.48
N LYS A 74 -4.90 -9.44 23.74
CA LYS A 74 -5.18 -10.68 23.03
C LYS A 74 -6.69 -10.91 23.06
N ALA A 75 -7.30 -11.04 21.89
CA ALA A 75 -8.74 -11.22 21.77
C ALA A 75 -9.18 -12.41 22.64
N VAL A 76 -9.92 -12.11 23.71
CA VAL A 76 -10.53 -13.13 24.55
C VAL A 76 -11.81 -13.54 23.84
N LEU A 77 -11.93 -14.83 23.52
CA LEU A 77 -13.16 -15.36 22.92
C LEU A 77 -14.32 -15.11 23.90
N PRO A 78 -15.49 -14.63 23.42
CA PRO A 78 -16.67 -14.54 24.27
C PRO A 78 -17.01 -15.91 24.87
N LYS A 79 -17.59 -15.92 26.07
CA LYS A 79 -17.80 -17.15 26.85
C LYS A 79 -18.58 -18.23 26.08
N ASP A 80 -19.55 -17.81 25.28
CA ASP A 80 -20.39 -18.68 24.45
C ASP A 80 -19.62 -19.36 23.30
N TYR A 81 -18.42 -18.87 22.97
CA TYR A 81 -17.58 -19.39 21.89
C TYR A 81 -16.35 -20.15 22.38
N LEU A 82 -16.23 -20.41 23.69
CA LEU A 82 -15.10 -21.15 24.25
C LEU A 82 -15.04 -22.60 23.73
N ASP A 83 -16.19 -23.22 23.48
CA ASP A 83 -16.29 -24.58 22.92
C ASP A 83 -15.71 -24.68 21.51
N PHE A 84 -15.66 -23.55 20.78
CA PHE A 84 -15.12 -23.46 19.42
C PHE A 84 -13.69 -22.91 19.38
N ALA A 85 -12.98 -22.85 20.52
CA ALA A 85 -11.61 -22.32 20.56
C ALA A 85 -10.66 -22.99 19.56
N LEU A 86 -10.89 -24.26 19.21
CA LEU A 86 -10.12 -24.99 18.20
C LEU A 86 -10.29 -24.41 16.78
N VAL A 87 -11.46 -23.87 16.44
CA VAL A 87 -11.74 -23.28 15.11
C VAL A 87 -10.91 -22.02 14.87
N PHE A 88 -10.62 -21.27 15.94
CA PHE A 88 -9.83 -20.04 15.87
C PHE A 88 -8.31 -20.28 15.94
N LYS A 89 -7.86 -21.52 16.19
CA LYS A 89 -6.43 -21.85 16.14
C LYS A 89 -6.00 -22.01 14.69
N LYS A 90 -5.06 -21.17 14.27
CA LYS A 90 -4.45 -21.30 12.94
C LYS A 90 -3.73 -22.67 12.85
N PRO A 91 -4.04 -23.50 11.85
CA PRO A 91 -3.32 -24.75 11.66
C PRO A 91 -1.86 -24.47 11.26
N SER A 92 -0.94 -25.28 11.79
CA SER A 92 0.51 -25.07 11.67
C SER A 92 1.04 -25.36 10.26
N ASP A 93 0.32 -26.17 9.51
CA ASP A 93 0.75 -26.78 8.24
C ASP A 93 0.57 -25.87 7.02
N GLY A 94 -0.15 -24.75 7.14
CA GLY A 94 -0.31 -23.78 6.04
C GLY A 94 -0.97 -24.36 4.79
N SER A 95 -1.45 -25.61 4.85
CA SER A 95 -2.10 -26.27 3.74
C SER A 95 -3.50 -25.73 3.62
N LEU A 96 -3.90 -25.39 2.39
CA LEU A 96 -5.29 -25.07 2.13
C LEU A 96 -6.15 -26.32 2.35
N PRO A 97 -7.38 -26.15 2.84
CA PRO A 97 -8.36 -27.23 2.82
C PRO A 97 -8.59 -27.70 1.38
N PRO A 98 -9.06 -28.95 1.19
CA PRO A 98 -9.41 -29.44 -0.14
C PRO A 98 -10.51 -28.57 -0.76
N SER A 99 -10.48 -28.45 -2.09
CA SER A 99 -11.45 -27.62 -2.82
C SER A 99 -12.88 -28.12 -2.59
N GLN A 100 -13.78 -27.17 -2.36
CA GLN A 100 -15.19 -27.39 -2.09
C GLN A 100 -16.04 -27.15 -3.35
N PRO A 101 -17.25 -27.76 -3.44
CA PRO A 101 -18.17 -27.53 -4.56
C PRO A 101 -18.60 -26.07 -4.76
N TYR A 102 -18.44 -25.25 -3.72
CA TYR A 102 -18.77 -23.82 -3.69
C TYR A 102 -17.58 -22.92 -4.05
N ASP A 103 -16.40 -23.49 -4.32
CA ASP A 103 -15.23 -22.72 -4.73
C ASP A 103 -15.41 -22.28 -6.19
N HIS A 104 -15.67 -20.99 -6.39
CA HIS A 104 -15.73 -20.39 -7.71
C HIS A 104 -14.38 -19.80 -8.09
N ALA A 105 -13.82 -20.24 -9.23
CA ALA A 105 -12.61 -19.65 -9.78
C ALA A 105 -12.87 -18.22 -10.25
N ILE A 106 -11.98 -17.28 -9.91
CA ILE A 106 -12.00 -15.94 -10.46
C ILE A 106 -11.33 -15.99 -11.84
N ASN A 107 -12.10 -15.72 -12.89
CA ASN A 107 -11.55 -15.52 -14.23
C ASN A 107 -10.86 -14.15 -14.28
N LEU A 108 -9.55 -14.13 -14.56
CA LEU A 108 -8.71 -12.92 -14.56
C LEU A 108 -8.56 -12.27 -15.94
#